data_AF-A0A7N0VDH1-F1
#
_entry.id   AF-A0A7N0VDH1-F1
#
_cell.length_a   1.000
_cell.length_b   1.000
_cell.length_c   1.000
_cell.angle_alpha   90.00
_cell.angle_beta   90.00
_cell.angle_gamma   90.00
#
_symmetry.space_group_name_H-M   'P 1'
#
loop_
_entity.id
_entity.type
_entity.pdbx_description
1 polymer ?
#
loop_
_entity_poly.entity_id
_entity_poly.type
_entity_poly.pdbx_seq_one_letter_code
_entity_poly.pdbx_strand_id
1 'polypeptide(L)'
;MRIQISLASDTEVFVLICFDRGAKVLLGCSDDELFHFAKYHPFTATTVGRILEGEMLRVTLSKSKKGYSQHVRVASVVPLRTGFQPAISTLKKIYKV
;
A
#
# COMPACT_ATOMS: atom_id res chain seq x y z
N MET A 1 1.90 7.26 -8.11
CA MET A 1 2.40 6.24 -7.14
C MET A 1 2.05 4.79 -7.52
N ARG A 2 3.03 3.89 -7.51
CA ARG A 2 2.85 2.43 -7.71
C ARG A 2 3.44 1.67 -6.53
N ILE A 3 2.65 0.86 -5.84
CA ILE A 3 3.12 -0.03 -4.77
C ILE A 3 2.80 -1.49 -5.11
N GLN A 4 3.69 -2.38 -4.69
CA GLN A 4 3.47 -3.83 -4.75
C GLN A 4 3.12 -4.31 -3.36
N ILE A 5 2.05 -5.09 -3.24
CA ILE A 5 1.59 -5.66 -1.98
C ILE A 5 1.39 -7.15 -2.15
N SER A 6 1.76 -7.91 -1.13
CA SER A 6 1.39 -9.33 -1.01
C SER A 6 0.16 -9.42 -0.13
N LEU A 7 -0.90 -10.05 -0.62
CA LEU A 7 -2.16 -10.24 0.11
C LEU A 7 -2.44 -11.73 0.24
N ALA A 8 -2.54 -12.22 1.47
CA ALA A 8 -2.97 -13.59 1.72
C ALA A 8 -4.50 -13.66 1.84
N SER A 9 -5.10 -14.63 1.17
CA SER A 9 -6.46 -15.11 1.45
C SER A 9 -6.40 -16.40 2.28
N ASP A 10 -7.56 -17.00 2.52
CA ASP A 10 -7.71 -18.33 3.10
C ASP A 10 -7.12 -19.45 2.21
N THR A 11 -6.97 -19.20 0.91
CA THR A 11 -6.57 -20.21 -0.08
C THR A 11 -5.17 -20.00 -0.67
N GLU A 12 -4.74 -18.75 -0.87
CA GLU A 12 -3.50 -18.44 -1.59
C GLU A 12 -2.95 -17.04 -1.27
N VAL A 13 -1.75 -16.75 -1.77
CA VAL A 13 -1.12 -15.44 -1.66
C VAL A 13 -1.03 -14.78 -3.03
N PHE A 14 -1.58 -13.58 -3.14
CA PHE A 14 -1.55 -12.77 -4.35
C PHE A 14 -0.49 -11.69 -4.27
N VAL A 15 0.33 -11.55 -5.33
CA VAL A 15 1.19 -10.38 -5.52
C VAL A 15 0.45 -9.37 -6.39
N LEU A 16 -0.01 -8.29 -5.76
CA LEU A 16 -0.86 -7.27 -6.37
C LEU A 16 -0.09 -5.98 -6.61
N ILE A 17 -0.46 -5.26 -7.67
CA ILE A 17 0.02 -3.89 -7.90
C ILE A 17 -1.12 -2.92 -7.66
N CYS A 18 -0.89 -1.97 -6.75
CA CYS A 18 -1.82 -0.92 -6.40
C CYS A 18 -1.31 0.42 -6.95
N PHE A 19 -2.17 1.10 -7.71
CA PHE A 19 -1.86 2.38 -8.34
C PHE A 19 -2.59 3.53 -7.65
N ASP A 20 -1.94 4.69 -7.65
CA ASP A 20 -2.45 6.03 -7.34
C ASP A 20 -3.52 6.07 -6.26
N ARG A 21 -4.80 6.01 -6.65
CA ARG A 21 -5.93 6.11 -5.72
C ARG A 21 -5.89 5.02 -4.64
N GLY A 22 -5.65 3.77 -5.02
CA GLY A 22 -5.59 2.69 -4.04
C GLY A 22 -4.35 2.80 -3.16
N ALA A 23 -3.21 3.19 -3.74
CA ALA A 23 -1.98 3.38 -2.99
C ALA A 23 -2.13 4.54 -1.97
N LYS A 24 -2.82 5.61 -2.35
CA LYS A 24 -3.12 6.76 -1.48
C LYS A 24 -4.05 6.40 -0.32
N VAL A 25 -4.95 5.43 -0.47
CA VAL A 25 -5.76 4.93 0.67
C VAL A 25 -4.86 4.30 1.74
N LEU A 26 -3.88 3.49 1.32
CA LEU A 26 -2.98 2.79 2.25
C LEU A 26 -1.92 3.71 2.85
N LEU A 27 -1.34 4.58 2.03
CA LEU A 27 -0.24 5.44 2.46
C LEU A 27 -0.71 6.77 3.06
N GLY A 28 -1.82 7.32 2.59
CA GLY A 28 -2.41 8.58 3.07
C GLY A 28 -1.78 9.85 2.49
N CYS A 29 -0.84 9.72 1.56
CA CYS A 29 -0.06 10.83 1.00
C CYS A 29 0.04 10.74 -0.53
N SER A 30 0.52 11.79 -1.17
CA SER A 30 0.95 11.73 -2.58
C SER A 30 2.30 11.02 -2.73
N ASP A 31 2.69 10.73 -3.97
CA ASP A 31 4.05 10.29 -4.28
C ASP A 31 5.09 11.37 -3.97
N ASP A 32 4.82 12.64 -4.31
CA ASP A 32 5.73 13.75 -3.98
C ASP A 32 5.98 13.88 -2.48
N GLU A 33 4.92 13.79 -1.66
CA GLU A 33 5.04 13.85 -0.20
C GLU A 33 5.85 12.67 0.34
N LEU A 34 5.55 11.45 -0.12
CA LEU A 34 6.28 10.27 0.32
C LEU A 34 7.75 10.30 -0.12
N PHE A 35 8.02 10.76 -1.35
CA PHE A 35 9.37 10.89 -1.89
C PHE A 35 10.18 11.92 -1.11
N HIS A 36 9.58 13.07 -0.82
CA HIS A 36 10.20 14.09 0.00
C HIS A 36 10.50 13.56 1.41
N PHE A 37 9.53 12.89 2.03
CA PHE A 37 9.71 12.28 3.36
C PHE A 37 10.83 11.22 3.36
N ALA A 38 10.85 10.34 2.37
CA ALA A 38 11.85 9.28 2.24
C ALA A 38 13.28 9.81 2.02
N LYS A 39 13.43 11.01 1.42
CA LYS A 39 14.74 11.67 1.26
C LYS A 39 15.42 11.96 2.60
N TYR A 40 14.64 12.33 3.62
CA TYR A 40 15.15 12.63 4.96
C TYR A 40 15.09 11.43 5.90
N HIS A 41 14.29 10.41 5.57
CA HIS A 41 14.05 9.24 6.39
C HIS A 41 14.29 7.95 5.57
N PRO A 42 15.55 7.46 5.49
CA PRO A 42 15.95 6.40 4.56
C PRO A 42 15.23 5.06 4.79
N PHE A 43 14.71 4.80 5.99
CA PHE A 43 13.98 3.58 6.33
C PHE A 43 12.47 3.68 6.07
N THR A 44 11.98 4.76 5.45
CA THR A 44 10.54 4.99 5.21
C THR A 44 9.86 3.80 4.54
N ALA A 45 10.43 3.25 3.46
CA ALA A 45 9.82 2.13 2.73
C ALA A 45 9.67 0.87 3.62
N THR A 46 10.71 0.52 4.38
CA THR A 46 10.67 -0.62 5.30
C THR A 46 9.67 -0.40 6.44
N THR A 47 9.62 0.80 6.99
CA THR A 47 8.68 1.15 8.07
C THR A 47 7.23 1.12 7.57
N VAL A 48 6.96 1.60 6.35
CA VAL A 48 5.64 1.47 5.70
C VAL A 48 5.22 0.00 5.61
N GLY A 49 6.13 -0.87 5.15
CA GLY A 49 5.86 -2.30 5.07
C GLY A 49 5.40 -2.88 6.41
N ARG A 50 6.14 -2.57 7.48
CA ARG A 50 5.80 -3.01 8.84
C ARG A 50 4.49 -2.43 9.38
N ILE A 51 4.15 -1.18 9.01
CA ILE A 51 2.89 -0.55 9.43
C ILE A 51 1.68 -1.24 8.78
N LEU A 52 1.82 -1.65 7.52
CA LEU A 52 0.74 -2.28 6.76
C LEU A 52 0.67 -3.80 6.93
N GLU A 53 1.72 -4.42 7.47
CA GLU A 53 1.76 -5.85 7.72
C GLU A 53 0.68 -6.26 8.74
N GLY A 54 -0.09 -7.29 8.40
CA GLY A 54 -1.22 -7.77 9.20
C GLY A 54 -2.54 -6.98 9.02
N GLU A 55 -2.57 -5.90 8.23
CA GLU A 55 -3.82 -5.19 7.94
C GLU A 55 -4.74 -6.02 7.04
N MET A 56 -6.01 -6.12 7.43
CA MET A 56 -7.02 -6.79 6.63
C MET A 56 -7.61 -5.81 5.62
N LEU A 57 -7.57 -6.18 4.34
CA LEU A 57 -8.03 -5.34 3.24
C LEU A 57 -9.08 -6.08 2.42
N ARG A 58 -10.15 -5.38 2.05
CA ARG A 58 -11.00 -5.77 0.92
C ARG A 58 -10.45 -5.12 -0.33
N VAL A 59 -10.09 -5.93 -1.32
CA VAL A 59 -9.56 -5.46 -2.60
C VAL A 59 -10.49 -5.88 -3.74
N THR A 60 -10.73 -4.98 -4.69
CA THR A 60 -11.34 -5.32 -5.97
C THR A 60 -10.22 -5.44 -7.00
N LEU A 61 -10.13 -6.59 -7.65
CA LEU A 61 -9.08 -6.88 -8.64
C LEU A 61 -9.57 -6.55 -10.04
N SER A 62 -8.66 -6.06 -10.88
CA SER A 62 -8.89 -5.84 -12.32
C SER A 62 -7.98 -6.78 -13.11
N LYS A 63 -8.56 -7.47 -14.10
CA LYS A 63 -7.79 -8.31 -15.02
C LYS A 63 -6.87 -7.43 -15.86
N SER A 64 -5.63 -7.87 -16.00
CA SER A 64 -4.66 -7.25 -16.90
C SER A 64 -4.96 -7.61 -18.36
N LYS A 65 -4.70 -6.70 -19.31
CA LYS A 65 -4.90 -6.94 -20.75
C LYS A 65 -3.83 -7.91 -21.26
N LYS A 66 -4.25 -9.08 -21.77
CA LYS A 66 -3.48 -10.27 -22.21
C LYS A 66 -1.96 -10.05 -22.44
N GLY A 67 -1.12 -10.86 -21.77
CA GLY A 67 0.31 -11.05 -22.09
C GLY A 67 1.12 -11.60 -20.89
N TYR A 68 1.89 -12.66 -21.11
CA TYR A 68 2.59 -13.61 -20.20
C TYR A 68 3.29 -13.14 -18.89
N SER A 69 3.15 -11.91 -18.44
CA SER A 69 3.39 -11.55 -17.03
C SER A 69 2.42 -10.44 -16.62
N GLN A 70 1.39 -10.83 -15.87
CA GLN A 70 0.31 -9.94 -15.48
C GLN A 70 0.20 -9.89 -13.98
N HIS A 71 0.98 -9.03 -13.34
CA HIS A 71 0.65 -8.69 -11.96
C HIS A 71 -0.81 -8.21 -11.89
N VAL A 72 -1.57 -8.81 -10.99
CA VAL A 72 -2.98 -8.49 -10.81
C VAL A 72 -3.07 -7.07 -10.27
N ARG A 73 -3.92 -6.25 -10.90
CA ARG A 73 -4.02 -4.83 -10.56
C ARG A 73 -5.17 -4.59 -9.61
N VAL A 74 -4.93 -3.84 -8.56
CA VAL A 74 -5.97 -3.39 -7.63
C VAL A 74 -6.76 -2.25 -8.29
N ALA A 75 -8.07 -2.46 -8.47
CA ALA A 75 -9.01 -1.44 -8.91
C ALA A 75 -9.48 -0.56 -7.74
N SER A 76 -9.70 -1.17 -6.57
CA SER A 76 -9.99 -0.47 -5.33
C SER A 76 -9.51 -1.26 -4.12
N VAL A 77 -9.25 -0.55 -3.02
CA VAL A 77 -8.83 -1.12 -1.74
C VAL A 77 -9.58 -0.42 -0.60
N VAL A 78 -10.05 -1.20 0.36
CA VAL A 78 -10.75 -0.72 1.55
C VAL A 78 -10.20 -1.46 2.77
N PRO A 79 -9.54 -0.76 3.70
CA PRO A 79 -9.15 -1.34 4.98
C PRO A 79 -10.37 -1.76 5.80
N LEU A 80 -10.31 -2.94 6.41
CA LEU A 80 -11.42 -3.51 7.17
C LEU A 80 -11.33 -3.22 8.67
N ARG A 81 -10.14 -2.88 9.16
CA ARG A 81 -9.93 -2.53 10.57
C ARG A 81 -10.57 -1.19 10.89
N THR A 82 -11.44 -1.18 11.90
CA THR A 82 -12.00 0.07 12.44
C THR A 82 -10.89 0.96 12.98
N GLY A 83 -10.90 2.24 12.60
CA GLY A 83 -9.85 3.19 12.98
C GLY A 83 -8.52 2.95 12.27
N PHE A 84 -8.53 2.32 11.09
CA PHE A 84 -7.36 2.27 10.22
C PHE A 84 -6.74 3.67 10.07
N GLN A 85 -5.41 3.73 10.17
CA GLN A 85 -4.64 4.94 9.96
C GLN A 85 -3.70 4.72 8.78
N PRO A 86 -3.71 5.60 7.77
CA PRO A 86 -2.77 5.50 6.68
C PRO A 86 -1.32 5.56 7.16
N ALA A 87 -0.41 4.94 6.41
CA ALA A 87 0.98 4.76 6.84
C ALA A 87 1.69 6.09 7.18
N ILE A 88 1.40 7.17 6.43
CA ILE A 88 2.00 8.49 6.67
C ILE A 88 1.71 9.05 8.06
N SER A 89 0.52 8.78 8.62
CA SER A 89 0.16 9.22 9.97
C SER A 89 1.07 8.61 11.03
N THR A 90 1.42 7.33 10.87
CA THR A 90 2.31 6.63 11.79
C THR A 90 3.78 7.01 11.54
N LEU A 91 4.18 7.18 10.28
CA LEU A 91 5.53 7.68 9.95
C LEU A 91 5.82 9.03 10.59
N LYS A 92 4.91 10.00 10.44
CA LYS A 92 5.01 11.33 11.04
C LYS A 92 5.20 11.27 12.56
N LYS A 93 4.43 10.40 13.25
CA LYS A 93 4.61 10.16 14.69
C LYS A 93 5.98 9.56 15.04
N ILE A 94 6.45 8.57 14.30
CA ILE A 94 7.74 7.89 14.56
C ILE A 94 8.90 8.86 14.40
N TYR A 95 8.90 9.63 13.31
CA TYR A 95 9.97 10.57 12.98
C TYR A 95 9.78 11.96 13.60
N LYS A 96 8.69 12.15 14.36
CA LYS A 96 8.35 13.38 15.09
C LYS A 96 8.21 14.61 14.18
N VAL A 97 7.49 14.44 13.07
CA VAL A 97 7.21 15.46 12.05
C VAL A 97 5.71 15.69 11.92
#